data_AF-B7TIP4-F1
#
_entry.id   AF-B7TIP4-F1
#
_cell.length_a   1.000
_cell.length_b   1.000
_cell.length_c   1.000
_cell.angle_alpha   90.00
_cell.angle_beta   90.00
_cell.angle_gamma   90.00
#
_symmetry.space_group_name_H-M   'P 1'
#
loop_
_entity.id
_entity.type
_entity.pdbx_description
1 polymer ?
#
loop_
_entity_poly.entity_id
_entity_poly.type
_entity_poly.pdbx_seq_one_letter_code
_entity_poly.pdbx_strand_id
1 'polypeptide(L)'
;GTGRRKSSTARVFLRKGSGNISVNGRPLDEFFGRETARMIVRQPLELTKNVSNFDILITATGGGTTGQAGAIRLGIARALVEYDTS
;
A
#
# COMPACT_ATOMS: atom_id res chain seq x y z
N GLY A 1 -7.35 -3.40 5.72
CA GLY A 1 -6.41 -4.50 5.41
C GLY A 1 -5.06 -4.37 6.10
N THR A 2 -4.44 -5.50 6.44
CA THR A 2 -3.08 -5.56 7.01
C THR A 2 -2.20 -6.57 6.28
N GLY A 3 -0.93 -6.22 6.06
CA GLY A 3 0.05 -7.05 5.39
C GLY A 3 1.32 -7.22 6.21
N ARG A 4 1.92 -8.40 6.12
CA ARG A 4 3.19 -8.73 6.80
C ARG A 4 4.10 -9.46 5.82
N ARG A 5 5.39 -9.13 5.82
CA ARG A 5 6.40 -9.82 5.01
C ARG A 5 7.73 -9.80 5.74
N LYS A 6 8.30 -11.00 5.98
CA LYS A 6 9.51 -11.16 6.81
C LYS A 6 9.30 -10.48 8.17
N SER A 7 10.16 -9.52 8.53
CA SER A 7 10.06 -8.69 9.74
C SER A 7 9.30 -7.37 9.54
N SER A 8 8.76 -7.11 8.36
CA SER A 8 8.02 -5.87 8.05
C SER A 8 6.52 -6.07 8.21
N THR A 9 5.87 -5.10 8.88
CA THR A 9 4.42 -5.03 9.05
C THR A 9 3.89 -3.74 8.44
N ALA A 10 2.80 -3.84 7.67
CA ALA A 10 2.10 -2.73 7.06
C ALA A 10 0.60 -2.76 7.42
N ARG A 11 0.09 -1.65 7.93
CA ARG A 11 -1.35 -1.41 8.10
C ARG A 11 -1.82 -0.48 7.00
N VAL A 12 -2.94 -0.82 6.36
CA VAL A 12 -3.47 -0.10 5.22
C VAL A 12 -4.92 0.30 5.51
N PHE A 13 -5.15 1.60 5.41
CA PHE A 13 -6.45 2.23 5.50
C PHE A 13 -6.84 2.71 4.11
N LEU A 14 -7.99 2.24 3.63
CA LEU A 14 -8.60 2.70 2.39
C LEU A 14 -9.68 3.72 2.72
N ARG A 15 -9.70 4.82 1.96
CA ARG A 15 -10.75 5.83 1.99
C ARG A 15 -11.14 6.15 0.56
N LYS A 16 -12.43 6.32 0.26
CA LYS A 16 -12.85 6.82 -1.07
C LYS A 16 -12.30 8.23 -1.27
N GLY A 17 -11.65 8.47 -2.40
CA GLY A 17 -10.90 9.71 -2.62
C GLY A 17 -10.26 9.80 -4.00
N SER A 18 -9.14 10.52 -4.09
CA SER A 18 -8.54 10.95 -5.37
C SER A 18 -7.39 10.06 -5.85
N GLY A 19 -7.02 9.00 -5.11
CA GLY A 19 -5.88 8.15 -5.44
C GLY A 19 -4.58 8.53 -4.72
N ASN A 20 -4.65 9.31 -3.64
CA ASN A 20 -3.46 9.72 -2.91
C ASN A 20 -2.91 8.55 -2.07
N ILE A 21 -1.62 8.24 -2.26
CA ILE A 21 -0.95 7.17 -1.52
C ILE A 21 0.10 7.79 -0.58
N SER A 22 -0.14 7.66 0.71
CA SER A 22 0.75 8.16 1.77
C SER A 22 1.25 7.03 2.66
N VAL A 23 2.56 6.99 2.92
CA VAL A 23 3.24 6.02 3.78
C VAL A 23 3.91 6.76 4.94
N ASN A 24 3.51 6.46 6.19
CA ASN A 24 4.03 7.09 7.40
C ASN A 24 4.02 8.64 7.36
N GLY A 25 2.98 9.23 6.77
CA GLY A 25 2.83 10.69 6.65
C GLY A 25 3.65 11.33 5.53
N ARG A 26 4.30 10.52 4.66
CA ARG A 26 5.05 10.98 3.49
C ARG A 26 4.46 10.40 2.20
N PRO A 27 4.57 11.07 1.05
CA PRO A 27 4.12 10.50 -0.21
C PRO A 27 4.93 9.25 -0.58
N LEU A 28 4.30 8.31 -1.29
CA LEU A 28 4.94 7.06 -1.73
C LEU A 28 6.30 7.28 -2.41
N ASP A 29 6.43 8.34 -3.20
CA ASP A 29 7.65 8.73 -3.91
C ASP A 29 8.80 9.10 -3.00
N GLU A 30 8.53 9.85 -1.94
CA GLU A 30 9.55 10.27 -0.98
C GLU A 30 9.93 9.13 -0.04
N PHE A 31 8.95 8.28 0.33
CA PHE A 31 9.20 7.14 1.20
C PHE A 31 9.99 6.03 0.49
N PHE A 32 9.62 5.73 -0.76
CA PHE A 32 10.30 4.75 -1.59
C PHE A 32 11.16 5.45 -2.64
N GLY A 33 12.42 5.75 -2.29
CA GLY A 33 13.39 6.28 -3.24
C GLY A 33 13.72 5.37 -4.43
N ARG A 34 13.25 4.11 -4.43
CA ARG A 34 13.38 3.16 -5.55
C ARG A 34 12.06 3.01 -6.30
N GLU A 35 12.11 3.22 -7.60
CA GLU A 35 10.95 3.06 -8.50
C GLU A 35 10.37 1.64 -8.50
N THR A 36 11.23 0.63 -8.35
CA THR A 36 10.79 -0.78 -8.23
C THR A 36 9.87 -1.02 -7.04
N ALA A 37 10.11 -0.37 -5.90
CA ALA A 37 9.25 -0.49 -4.73
C ALA A 37 7.90 0.20 -4.96
N ARG A 38 7.89 1.35 -5.66
CA ARG A 38 6.66 2.04 -6.06
C ARG A 38 5.79 1.18 -6.98
N MET A 39 6.40 0.56 -7.99
CA MET A 39 5.70 -0.34 -8.91
C MET A 39 5.03 -1.51 -8.16
N ILE A 40 5.75 -2.14 -7.22
CA ILE A 40 5.21 -3.27 -6.44
C ILE A 40 3.97 -2.87 -5.62
N VAL A 41 3.96 -1.65 -5.07
CA VAL A 41 2.82 -1.15 -4.28
C VAL A 41 1.61 -0.82 -5.18
N ARG A 42 1.85 -0.38 -6.42
CA ARG A 42 0.80 -0.02 -7.39
C ARG A 42 0.15 -1.21 -8.08
N GLN A 43 0.87 -2.32 -8.27
CA GLN A 43 0.35 -3.56 -8.90
C GLN A 43 -1.10 -3.96 -8.51
N PRO A 44 -1.46 -4.07 -7.21
CA PRO A 44 -2.83 -4.47 -6.82
C PRO A 44 -3.89 -3.42 -7.17
N LEU A 45 -3.52 -2.14 -7.20
CA LEU A 45 -4.41 -1.04 -7.58
C LEU A 45 -4.63 -0.99 -9.08
N GLU A 46 -3.59 -1.23 -9.86
CA GLU A 46 -3.67 -1.33 -11.32
C GLU A 46 -4.53 -2.52 -11.74
N LEU A 47 -4.34 -3.69 -11.10
CA LEU A 47 -5.14 -4.88 -11.37
C LEU A 47 -6.63 -4.66 -11.13
N THR A 48 -6.97 -3.93 -10.07
CA THR A 48 -8.35 -3.62 -9.70
C THR A 48 -8.90 -2.35 -10.35
N LYS A 49 -8.11 -1.69 -11.22
CA LYS A 49 -8.43 -0.39 -11.86
C LYS A 49 -8.92 0.69 -10.89
N ASN A 50 -8.47 0.62 -9.64
CA ASN A 50 -8.90 1.47 -8.54
C ASN A 50 -7.84 2.49 -8.11
N VAL A 51 -6.82 2.70 -8.95
CA VAL A 51 -5.67 3.58 -8.68
C VAL A 51 -6.09 4.99 -8.28
N SER A 52 -7.15 5.53 -8.89
CA SER A 52 -7.60 6.92 -8.70
C SER A 52 -8.88 7.06 -7.86
N ASN A 53 -9.44 5.95 -7.35
CA ASN A 53 -10.72 5.96 -6.64
C ASN A 53 -10.57 6.00 -5.11
N PHE A 54 -9.39 5.65 -4.60
CA PHE A 54 -9.16 5.50 -3.17
C PHE A 54 -7.89 6.22 -2.71
N ASP A 55 -8.03 7.05 -1.69
CA ASP A 55 -6.90 7.51 -0.90
C ASP A 55 -6.48 6.40 0.06
N ILE A 56 -5.17 6.15 0.09
CA ILE A 56 -4.56 5.04 0.81
C ILE A 56 -3.60 5.60 1.85
N LEU A 57 -3.94 5.41 3.12
CA LEU A 57 -3.05 5.69 4.23
C LEU A 57 -2.39 4.41 4.68
N ILE A 58 -1.06 4.40 4.66
CA ILE A 58 -0.26 3.24 5.02
C ILE A 58 0.64 3.59 6.19
N THR A 59 0.65 2.71 7.19
CA THR A 59 1.62 2.74 8.28
C THR A 59 2.48 1.50 8.19
N ALA A 60 3.77 1.68 7.88
CA ALA A 60 4.72 0.59 7.71
C ALA A 60 5.82 0.64 8.78
N THR A 61 6.12 -0.49 9.40
CA THR A 61 7.10 -0.59 10.49
C THR A 61 7.92 -1.86 10.34
N GLY A 62 9.20 -1.80 10.75
CA GLY A 62 10.11 -2.94 10.76
C GLY A 62 10.68 -3.35 9.39
N GLY A 63 11.77 -4.12 9.44
CA GLY A 63 12.52 -4.60 8.27
C GLY A 63 13.11 -3.46 7.42
N GLY A 64 13.27 -3.70 6.11
CA GLY A 64 13.79 -2.73 5.15
C GLY A 64 12.77 -2.37 4.05
N THR A 65 13.12 -1.41 3.19
CA THR A 65 12.23 -0.86 2.14
C THR A 65 11.61 -1.94 1.26
N THR A 66 12.39 -2.92 0.79
CA THR A 66 11.88 -4.04 -0.05
C THR A 66 10.91 -4.96 0.72
N GLY A 67 11.16 -5.17 2.01
CA GLY A 67 10.27 -5.94 2.88
C GLY A 67 8.94 -5.22 3.07
N GLN A 68 9.02 -3.93 3.39
CA GLN A 68 7.88 -3.05 3.56
C GLN A 68 7.04 -2.94 2.29
N ALA A 69 7.64 -2.72 1.12
CA ALA A 69 6.90 -2.66 -0.16
C ALA A 69 6.05 -3.92 -0.40
N GLY A 70 6.61 -5.10 -0.12
CA GLY A 70 5.86 -6.35 -0.24
C GLY A 70 4.77 -6.53 0.83
N ALA A 71 4.99 -6.03 2.06
CA ALA A 71 3.96 -6.03 3.10
C ALA A 71 2.81 -5.07 2.74
N ILE A 72 3.11 -3.88 2.22
CA ILE A 72 2.13 -2.89 1.78
C ILE A 72 1.28 -3.45 0.65
N ARG A 73 1.91 -4.06 -0.37
CA ARG A 73 1.19 -4.72 -1.47
C ARG A 73 0.14 -5.71 -0.96
N LEU A 74 0.51 -6.57 -0.01
CA LEU A 74 -0.41 -7.53 0.58
C LEU A 74 -1.52 -6.86 1.40
N GLY A 75 -1.18 -5.79 2.13
CA GLY A 75 -2.15 -5.01 2.90
C GLY A 75 -3.20 -4.32 2.03
N ILE A 76 -2.78 -3.75 0.89
CA ILE A 76 -3.67 -3.13 -0.10
C ILE A 76 -4.59 -4.17 -0.72
N ALA A 77 -4.04 -5.29 -1.21
CA ALA A 77 -4.84 -6.35 -1.80
C ALA A 77 -5.93 -6.86 -0.84
N ARG A 78 -5.58 -7.07 0.44
CA ARG A 78 -6.56 -7.48 1.46
C ARG A 78 -7.61 -6.41 1.73
N ALA A 79 -7.18 -5.15 1.85
CA ALA A 79 -8.10 -4.05 2.09
C ALA A 79 -9.11 -3.90 0.93
N LEU A 80 -8.68 -4.11 -0.31
CA LEU A 80 -9.55 -4.08 -1.49
C LEU A 80 -10.56 -5.22 -1.48
N VAL A 81 -10.14 -6.46 -1.14
CA VAL A 81 -11.05 -7.62 -1.03
C VAL A 81 -12.08 -7.42 0.07
N GLU A 82 -11.65 -6.93 1.24
CA GLU A 82 -12.55 -6.60 2.35
C GLU A 82 -13.59 -5.54 1.93
N TYR A 83 -13.16 -4.56 1.13
CA TYR A 83 -14.03 -3.51 0.61
C TYR A 83 -15.02 -4.02 -0.45
N ASP A 84 -14.59 -4.88 -1.39
CA ASP A 84 -15.44 -5.43 -2.45
C ASP A 84 -16.50 -6.42 -1.92
N THR A 85 -16.21 -7.08 -0.80
CA THR A 85 -17.14 -8.03 -0.14
C THR A 85 -18.21 -7.33 0.71
N SER A 86 -18.11 -6.01 0.92
CA SER A 86 -19.03 -5.20 1.76
C SER A 86 -19.99 -4.39 0.90
#